data_AF-A0A5J9VNB6-F1
#
_entry.id   AF-A0A5J9VNB6-F1
#
_cell.length_a   1.000
_cell.length_b   1.000
_cell.length_c   1.000
_cell.angle_alpha   90.00
_cell.angle_beta   90.00
_cell.angle_gamma   90.00
#
_symmetry.space_group_name_H-M   'P 1'
#
loop_
_entity.id
_entity.type
_entity.pdbx_description
1 polymer ?
#
loop_
_entity_poly.entity_id
_entity_poly.type
_entity_poly.pdbx_seq_one_letter_code
_entity_poly.pdbx_strand_id
1 'polypeptide(L)'
;MAASGRTCLLVAVAAALVATSFAGAANDGLSLDFYRTSCPQAESIVFSFLQDAIRKDIGLAAALLRLHFHDCFVQGCDASILLDKLPGDAKSEKETAPNVSLRKTAFQAIDALRDRLDQASRDE
;
A
#
# COMPACT_ATOMS: atom_id res chain seq x y z
N MET A 1 -31.78 40.67 11.65
CA MET A 1 -31.55 40.32 10.23
C MET A 1 -32.01 38.89 10.02
N ALA A 2 -33.23 38.69 9.53
CA ALA A 2 -33.78 37.36 9.28
C ALA A 2 -33.19 36.84 7.96
N ALA A 3 -32.36 35.81 8.03
CA ALA A 3 -31.92 35.12 6.82
C ALA A 3 -33.16 34.57 6.10
N SER A 4 -33.34 34.94 4.83
CA SER A 4 -34.43 34.42 4.00
C SER A 4 -34.38 32.90 4.03
N GLY A 5 -35.51 32.22 4.27
CA GLY A 5 -35.57 30.76 4.45
C GLY A 5 -34.95 29.97 3.29
N ARG A 6 -34.90 30.57 2.10
CA ARG A 6 -34.21 30.03 0.92
C ARG A 6 -32.69 29.98 1.09
N THR A 7 -32.10 31.01 1.69
CA THR A 7 -30.67 31.09 2.01
C THR A 7 -30.28 30.07 3.08
N CYS A 8 -31.11 29.90 4.11
CA CYS A 8 -30.89 28.88 5.15
C CYS A 8 -30.95 27.45 4.56
N LEU A 9 -31.91 27.19 3.68
CA LEU A 9 -32.05 25.89 3.01
C LEU A 9 -30.84 25.58 2.11
N LEU A 10 -30.36 26.55 1.34
CA LEU A 10 -29.19 26.38 0.48
C LEU A 10 -27.92 26.10 1.29
N VAL A 11 -27.73 26.79 2.41
CA VAL A 11 -26.58 26.55 3.31
C VAL A 11 -26.66 25.17 3.96
N ALA A 12 -27.84 24.73 4.38
CA ALA A 12 -28.04 23.39 4.96
C ALA A 12 -27.78 22.29 3.93
N VAL A 13 -28.24 22.45 2.69
CA VAL A 13 -28.01 21.49 1.59
C VAL A 13 -26.52 21.43 1.22
N ALA A 14 -25.84 22.58 1.13
CA ALA A 14 -24.40 22.62 0.88
C ALA A 14 -23.59 21.95 2.01
N ALA A 15 -23.95 22.20 3.27
CA ALA A 15 -23.31 21.54 4.41
C ALA A 15 -23.52 20.02 4.42
N ALA A 16 -24.72 19.54 4.05
CA ALA A 16 -25.02 18.12 3.91
C ALA A 16 -24.22 17.46 2.78
N LEU A 17 -24.07 18.13 1.62
CA LEU A 17 -23.25 17.66 0.49
C LEU A 17 -21.76 17.57 0.84
N VAL A 18 -21.24 18.49 1.68
CA VAL A 18 -19.86 18.42 2.16
C VAL A 18 -19.67 17.29 3.17
N ALA A 19 -20.66 17.04 4.03
CA ALA A 19 -20.61 15.99 5.05
C ALA A 19 -20.60 14.56 4.47
N THR A 20 -21.20 14.33 3.30
CA THR A 20 -21.18 13.00 2.63
C THR A 20 -19.86 12.68 1.93
N SER A 21 -18.95 13.65 1.80
CA SER A 21 -17.68 13.48 1.09
C SER A 21 -16.58 12.81 1.96
N PHE A 22 -16.87 12.53 3.23
CA PHE A 22 -15.94 11.93 4.21
C PHE A 22 -16.28 10.48 4.58
N ALA A 23 -17.03 9.77 3.74
CA ALA A 23 -17.06 8.31 3.82
C ALA A 23 -15.78 7.79 3.14
N GLY A 24 -14.72 7.63 3.92
CA GLY A 24 -13.54 6.89 3.46
C GLY A 24 -14.02 5.54 2.94
N ALA A 25 -13.63 5.18 1.71
CA ALA A 25 -13.99 3.91 1.13
C ALA A 25 -13.51 2.79 2.07
N ALA A 26 -14.45 2.15 2.77
CA ALA A 26 -14.18 0.84 3.33
C ALA A 26 -13.90 -0.04 2.13
N ASN A 27 -12.64 -0.47 1.97
CA ASN A 27 -12.30 -1.41 0.92
C ASN A 27 -13.05 -2.71 1.23
N ASP A 28 -14.08 -2.98 0.43
CA ASP A 28 -14.97 -4.13 0.57
C ASP A 28 -14.14 -5.40 0.32
N GLY A 29 -13.62 -6.01 1.39
CA GLY A 29 -12.74 -7.20 1.33
C GLY A 29 -11.50 -7.19 2.21
N LEU A 30 -11.09 -6.05 2.82
CA LEU A 30 -9.97 -6.03 3.78
C LEU A 30 -10.43 -6.30 5.22
N SER A 31 -9.59 -7.01 5.98
CA SER A 31 -9.75 -7.29 7.41
C SER A 31 -8.39 -7.28 8.09
N LEU A 32 -8.33 -6.88 9.36
CA LEU A 32 -7.08 -6.84 10.14
C LEU A 32 -6.46 -8.23 10.28
N ASP A 33 -7.29 -9.26 10.44
CA ASP A 33 -6.85 -10.64 10.70
C ASP A 33 -6.98 -11.54 9.45
N PHE A 34 -6.79 -10.97 8.25
CA PHE A 34 -7.03 -11.69 6.99
C PHE A 34 -6.28 -13.04 6.91
N TYR A 35 -5.05 -13.09 7.42
CA TYR A 35 -4.20 -14.30 7.40
C TYR A 35 -4.34 -15.21 8.61
N ARG A 36 -5.25 -14.92 9.56
CA ARG A 36 -5.33 -15.66 10.83
C ARG A 36 -5.59 -17.17 10.69
N THR A 37 -6.19 -17.61 9.59
CA THR A 37 -6.46 -19.03 9.33
C THR A 37 -5.48 -19.65 8.34
N SER A 38 -5.02 -18.89 7.34
CA SER A 38 -4.20 -19.41 6.24
C SER A 38 -2.69 -19.31 6.50
N CYS A 39 -2.24 -18.34 7.30
CA CYS A 39 -0.86 -18.20 7.73
C CYS A 39 -0.81 -17.27 8.97
N PRO A 40 -1.14 -17.76 10.18
CA PRO A 40 -1.20 -16.95 11.40
C PRO A 40 0.15 -16.31 11.77
N GLN A 41 1.25 -16.86 11.25
CA GLN A 41 2.60 -16.34 11.49
C GLN A 41 3.02 -15.22 10.52
N ALA A 42 2.22 -14.91 9.48
CA ALA A 42 2.61 -13.99 8.40
C ALA A 42 3.15 -12.64 8.90
N GLU A 43 2.41 -11.94 9.76
CA GLU A 43 2.82 -10.63 10.30
C GLU A 43 4.08 -10.73 11.17
N SER A 44 4.20 -11.79 11.97
CA SER A 44 5.36 -12.00 12.84
C SER A 44 6.64 -12.28 12.03
N ILE A 45 6.53 -13.00 10.91
CA ILE A 45 7.61 -13.26 9.96
C ILE A 45 8.05 -11.95 9.31
N VAL A 46 7.10 -11.13 8.84
CA VAL A 46 7.39 -9.82 8.26
C VAL A 46 8.12 -8.93 9.27
N PHE A 47 7.58 -8.82 10.48
CA PHE A 47 8.14 -7.95 11.51
C PHE A 47 9.56 -8.35 11.92
N SER A 48 9.79 -9.64 12.19
CA SER A 48 11.11 -10.15 12.59
C SER A 48 12.16 -9.96 11.50
N PHE A 49 11.82 -10.30 10.25
CA PHE A 49 12.72 -10.09 9.11
C PHE A 49 13.07 -8.61 8.93
N LEU A 50 12.08 -7.72 8.94
CA LEU A 50 12.31 -6.30 8.73
C LEU A 50 13.13 -5.69 9.86
N GLN A 51 12.91 -6.11 11.10
CA GLN A 51 13.71 -5.67 12.23
C GLN A 51 15.20 -5.96 12.02
N ASP A 52 15.56 -7.16 11.58
CA ASP A 52 16.94 -7.54 11.32
C ASP A 52 17.53 -6.90 10.07
N ALA A 53 16.73 -6.75 9.01
CA ALA A 53 17.16 -6.11 7.77
C ALA A 53 17.43 -4.61 7.98
N ILE A 54 16.55 -3.91 8.70
CA ILE A 54 16.67 -2.47 8.99
C ILE A 54 17.85 -2.20 9.94
N ARG A 55 18.15 -3.11 10.88
CA ARG A 55 19.36 -3.00 11.72
C ARG A 55 20.65 -2.99 10.88
N LYS A 56 20.67 -3.69 9.74
CA LYS A 56 21.82 -3.76 8.83
C LYS A 56 21.86 -2.59 7.85
N ASP A 57 20.70 -2.10 7.42
CA ASP A 57 20.53 -0.95 6.53
C ASP A 57 19.35 -0.10 7.00
N ILE A 58 19.63 0.93 7.80
CA ILE A 58 18.60 1.81 8.37
C ILE A 58 17.76 2.51 7.29
N GLY A 59 18.36 2.78 6.13
CA GLY A 59 17.64 3.42 5.03
C GLY A 59 16.61 2.49 4.37
N LEU A 60 16.64 1.18 4.66
CA LEU A 60 15.67 0.23 4.10
C LEU A 60 14.26 0.56 4.58
N ALA A 61 14.09 1.05 5.81
CA ALA A 61 12.79 1.47 6.33
C ALA A 61 12.16 2.57 5.46
N ALA A 62 12.91 3.63 5.17
CA ALA A 62 12.45 4.71 4.29
C ALA A 62 12.21 4.22 2.86
N ALA A 63 13.02 3.27 2.39
CA ALA A 63 12.90 2.70 1.05
C ALA A 63 11.61 1.90 0.87
N LEU A 64 11.26 1.05 1.83
CA LEU A 64 10.05 0.23 1.81
C LEU A 64 8.80 1.09 1.91
N LEU A 65 8.81 2.11 2.80
CA LEU A 65 7.71 3.06 2.91
C LEU A 65 7.48 3.82 1.60
N ARG A 66 8.57 4.30 0.98
CA ARG A 66 8.50 4.95 -0.33
C ARG A 66 8.00 4.00 -1.42
N LEU A 67 8.45 2.75 -1.42
CA LEU A 67 8.01 1.75 -2.39
C LEU A 67 6.51 1.51 -2.31
N HIS A 68 5.97 1.33 -1.10
CA HIS A 68 4.52 1.16 -0.89
C HIS A 68 3.72 2.39 -1.33
N PHE A 69 4.22 3.60 -1.05
CA PHE A 69 3.59 4.82 -1.55
C PHE A 69 3.57 4.87 -3.08
N HIS A 70 4.68 4.54 -3.74
CA HIS A 70 4.75 4.57 -5.20
C HIS A 70 3.82 3.54 -5.84
N ASP A 71 3.70 2.34 -5.26
CA ASP A 71 2.74 1.31 -5.68
C ASP A 71 1.30 1.86 -5.59
N CYS A 72 0.87 2.26 -4.40
CA CYS A 72 -0.50 2.72 -4.17
C CYS A 72 -0.90 3.96 -4.99
N PHE A 73 0.05 4.79 -5.41
CA PHE A 73 -0.23 6.01 -6.16
C PHE A 73 -0.53 5.75 -7.64
N VAL A 74 -0.02 4.65 -8.19
CA VAL A 74 -0.21 4.27 -9.59
C VAL A 74 -1.16 3.08 -9.62
N GLN A 75 -2.39 3.29 -10.11
CA GLN A 75 -3.41 2.23 -10.30
C GLN A 75 -3.94 1.54 -9.03
N GLY A 76 -3.24 1.65 -7.89
CA GLY A 76 -3.70 1.16 -6.58
C GLY A 76 -2.63 0.33 -5.88
N CYS A 77 -2.91 -0.14 -4.68
CA CYS A 77 -1.97 -0.98 -3.92
C CYS A 77 -2.05 -2.44 -4.39
N ASP A 78 -1.56 -2.71 -5.61
CA ASP A 78 -1.71 -3.99 -6.30
C ASP A 78 -0.39 -4.70 -6.60
N ALA A 79 0.73 -4.17 -6.10
CA ALA A 79 2.08 -4.68 -6.31
C ALA A 79 2.57 -4.62 -7.77
N SER A 80 1.91 -3.88 -8.66
CA SER A 80 2.32 -3.71 -10.06
C SER A 80 3.75 -3.17 -10.20
N ILE A 81 4.19 -2.32 -9.27
CA ILE A 81 5.56 -1.77 -9.27
C ILE A 81 6.64 -2.84 -9.08
N LEU A 82 6.28 -4.01 -8.53
CA LEU A 82 7.21 -5.11 -8.30
C LEU A 82 7.47 -5.95 -9.56
N LEU A 83 6.70 -5.74 -10.64
CA LEU A 83 6.85 -6.51 -11.87
C LEU A 83 8.01 -6.01 -12.73
N ASP A 84 8.76 -6.95 -13.29
CA ASP A 84 9.72 -6.66 -14.36
C ASP A 84 9.02 -6.59 -15.71
N LYS A 85 9.69 -6.01 -16.70
CA LYS A 85 9.13 -5.88 -18.05
C LYS A 85 8.97 -7.24 -18.71
N LEU A 86 7.94 -7.40 -19.53
CA LEU A 86 7.77 -8.61 -20.34
C LEU A 86 8.56 -8.51 -21.65
N PRO A 87 8.86 -9.65 -22.30
CA PRO A 87 9.44 -9.66 -23.64
C PRO A 87 8.54 -8.90 -24.63
N GLY A 88 9.09 -7.86 -25.26
CA GLY A 88 8.35 -7.00 -26.20
C GLY A 88 7.92 -5.66 -25.61
N ASP A 89 7.97 -5.49 -24.29
CA ASP A 89 7.69 -4.21 -23.64
C ASP A 89 8.89 -3.27 -23.68
N ALA A 90 8.61 -1.97 -23.82
CA ALA A 90 9.65 -0.95 -23.80
C ALA A 90 10.23 -0.74 -22.39
N LYS A 91 9.37 -0.69 -21.36
CA LYS A 91 9.75 -0.42 -19.96
C LYS A 91 8.75 -1.04 -18.98
N SER A 92 9.23 -1.41 -17.80
CA SER A 92 8.40 -1.67 -16.61
C SER A 92 8.12 -0.39 -15.83
N GLU A 93 7.18 -0.44 -14.87
CA GLU A 93 6.94 0.69 -13.96
C GLU A 93 8.20 1.09 -13.18
N LYS A 94 9.04 0.11 -12.80
CA LYS A 94 10.35 0.31 -12.15
C LYS A 94 11.28 1.21 -12.96
N GLU A 95 11.19 1.17 -14.29
CA GLU A 95 12.07 1.87 -15.22
C GLU A 95 11.54 3.26 -15.65
N THR A 96 10.40 3.68 -15.08
CA THR A 96 9.84 5.02 -15.29
C THR A 96 10.61 6.06 -14.47
N ALA A 97 10.68 7.31 -14.96
CA ALA A 97 11.48 8.36 -14.33
C ALA A 97 11.22 8.59 -12.82
N PRO A 98 9.97 8.51 -12.31
CA PRO A 98 9.72 8.60 -10.87
C PRO A 98 10.34 7.45 -10.05
N ASN A 99 10.45 6.27 -10.67
CA ASN A 99 10.73 5.00 -10.00
C ASN A 99 12.17 4.52 -10.15
N VAL A 100 12.94 5.02 -11.13
CA VAL A 100 14.36 4.64 -11.31
C VAL A 100 15.25 4.94 -10.08
N SER A 101 14.79 5.84 -9.20
CA SER A 101 15.48 6.21 -7.96
C SER A 101 15.05 5.38 -6.75
N LEU A 102 14.10 4.44 -6.91
CA LEU A 102 13.72 3.51 -5.86
C LEU A 102 14.89 2.57 -5.56
N ARG A 103 15.10 2.27 -4.27
CA ARG A 103 16.26 1.48 -3.85
C ARG A 103 16.06 0.02 -4.21
N LYS A 104 17.02 -0.56 -4.93
CA LYS A 104 17.05 -1.99 -5.27
C LYS A 104 16.95 -2.92 -4.05
N THR A 105 17.51 -2.49 -2.91
CA THR A 105 17.44 -3.25 -1.65
C THR A 105 16.02 -3.39 -1.10
N ALA A 106 15.10 -2.48 -1.44
CA ALA A 106 13.69 -2.61 -1.06
C ALA A 106 13.01 -3.74 -1.84
N PHE A 107 13.21 -3.80 -3.16
CA PHE A 107 12.69 -4.91 -3.99
C PHE A 107 13.25 -6.26 -3.53
N GLN A 108 14.57 -6.34 -3.28
CA GLN A 108 15.22 -7.55 -2.76
C GLN A 108 14.68 -7.98 -1.39
N ALA A 109 14.37 -7.03 -0.51
CA ALA A 109 13.79 -7.33 0.80
C ALA A 109 12.35 -7.89 0.66
N ILE A 110 11.56 -7.37 -0.28
CA ILE A 110 10.22 -7.90 -0.57
C ILE A 110 10.29 -9.30 -1.17
N ASP A 111 11.18 -9.56 -2.11
CA ASP A 111 11.38 -10.92 -2.67
C ASP A 111 11.78 -11.92 -1.57
N ALA A 112 12.74 -11.56 -0.71
CA ALA A 112 13.17 -12.41 0.39
C ALA A 112 12.07 -12.64 1.44
N LEU A 113 11.18 -11.66 1.65
CA LEU A 113 10.00 -11.80 2.51
C LEU A 113 8.96 -12.74 1.89
N ARG A 114 8.65 -12.58 0.60
CA ARG A 114 7.74 -13.46 -0.13
C ARG A 114 8.19 -14.91 0.00
N ASP A 115 9.46 -15.19 -0.26
CA ASP A 115 10.00 -16.55 -0.20
C ASP A 115 9.86 -17.17 1.20
N ARG A 116 9.99 -16.36 2.27
CA ARG A 116 9.76 -16.81 3.66
C ARG A 116 8.29 -17.08 3.96
N LEU A 117 7.39 -16.23 3.48
CA LEU A 117 5.95 -16.42 3.65
C LEU A 117 5.45 -17.62 2.86
N ASP A 118 5.95 -17.83 1.64
CA ASP A 118 5.62 -18.98 0.80
C ASP A 118 6.09 -20.29 1.46
N GLN A 119 7.23 -20.27 2.12
CA GLN A 119 7.70 -21.41 2.90
C GLN A 119 6.78 -21.66 4.11
N ALA A 120 6.54 -20.64 4.93
CA ALA A 120 5.75 -20.80 6.14
C ALA A 120 4.30 -21.23 5.85
N SER A 121 3.69 -20.71 4.79
CA SER A 121 2.32 -21.05 4.39
C SER A 121 2.18 -22.48 3.84
N ARG A 122 3.28 -23.13 3.45
CA ARG A 122 3.29 -24.53 2.99
C ARG A 122 3.48 -25.54 4.12
N ASP A 123 4.01 -25.08 5.25
CA ASP A 123 4.35 -25.92 6.40
C ASP A 123 3.17 -26.04 7.41
N GLU A 124 2.05 -25.37 7.15
CA GLU A 124 0.78 -25.43 7.91
C GLU A 124 -0.32 -26.23 7.20
#